data_AF-A0A9D6JZ44-F1
#
_entry.id   AF-A0A9D6JZ44-F1
#
_cell.length_a   1.000
_cell.length_b   1.000
_cell.length_c   1.000
_cell.angle_alpha   90.00
_cell.angle_beta   90.00
_cell.angle_gamma   90.00
#
_symmetry.space_group_name_H-M   'P 1'
#
loop_
_entity.id
_entity.type
_entity.pdbx_description
1 polymer ?
#
loop_
_entity_poly.entity_id
_entity_poly.type
_entity_poly.pdbx_seq_one_letter_code
_entity_poly.pdbx_strand_id
1 'polypeptide(L)'
;REARLFILDKMEGAIAQPRPELSPHAPRITLLKIDPEKIGLVIGPGGKTIRKIIEETGVKIDVEDDGTIFIASTNGASRDRAVEFIRALTEEPEIGKIYTGKVKRVTDFGAFVEILPGRDGLVHVSQLADYRVPKASDVVKVGDEIMVMVIDIDEDNKIRLSRQAVLEGWTAEKAREMDRKPPRAGRGPGGVRRPPRRAGPPRRPGRSPRDE
;
A
#
# COMPACT_ATOMS: atom_id res chain seq x y z
N ARG A 1 40.78 44.37 -26.89
CA ARG A 1 40.02 43.10 -27.03
C ARG A 1 40.91 41.86 -26.96
N GLU A 2 42.12 41.89 -27.52
CA GLU A 2 43.07 40.76 -27.56
C GLU A 2 43.57 40.28 -26.18
N ALA A 3 43.85 41.19 -25.24
CA ALA A 3 44.34 40.81 -23.90
C ALA A 3 43.36 39.91 -23.12
N ARG A 4 42.05 40.06 -23.33
CA ARG A 4 41.03 39.21 -22.70
C ARG A 4 41.06 37.79 -23.27
N LEU A 5 41.26 37.64 -24.57
CA LEU A 5 41.34 36.34 -25.24
C LEU A 5 42.59 35.58 -24.79
N PHE A 6 43.72 36.27 -24.63
CA PHE A 6 44.94 35.67 -24.07
C PHE A 6 44.76 35.15 -22.64
N ILE A 7 44.03 35.89 -21.79
CA ILE A 7 43.71 35.46 -20.43
C ILE A 7 42.76 34.26 -20.43
N LEU A 8 41.71 34.28 -21.28
CA LEU A 8 40.77 33.17 -21.40
C LEU A 8 41.45 31.89 -21.90
N ASP A 9 42.36 31.98 -22.86
CA ASP A 9 43.13 30.84 -23.39
C ASP A 9 44.01 30.19 -22.31
N LYS A 10 44.62 31.01 -21.44
CA LYS A 10 45.35 30.51 -20.26
C LYS A 10 44.44 29.90 -19.18
N MET A 11 43.21 30.37 -19.05
CA MET A 11 42.21 29.80 -18.13
C MET A 11 41.65 28.48 -18.67
N GLU A 12 41.33 28.40 -19.96
CA GLU A 12 40.87 27.19 -20.66
C GLU A 12 41.93 26.08 -20.63
N GLY A 13 43.21 26.43 -20.78
CA GLY A 13 44.32 25.48 -20.64
C GLY A 13 44.48 24.89 -19.24
N ALA A 14 43.96 25.55 -18.19
CA ALA A 14 43.99 25.07 -16.81
C ALA A 14 42.70 24.32 -16.42
N ILE A 15 41.52 24.86 -16.76
CA ILE A 15 40.20 24.29 -16.46
C ILE A 15 39.26 24.61 -17.63
N ALA A 16 39.16 23.69 -18.60
CA ALA A 16 38.30 23.86 -19.77
C ALA A 16 36.80 23.68 -19.47
N GLN A 17 36.45 22.85 -18.48
CA GLN A 17 35.07 22.60 -18.09
C GLN A 17 34.94 22.46 -16.57
N PRO A 18 33.79 22.81 -15.98
CA PRO A 18 33.50 22.48 -14.59
C PRO A 18 33.66 20.97 -14.38
N ARG A 19 34.28 20.57 -13.25
CA ARG A 19 34.42 19.15 -12.93
C ARG A 19 33.02 18.52 -12.84
N PRO A 20 32.74 17.41 -13.57
CA PRO A 20 31.42 16.80 -13.58
C PRO A 20 31.02 16.21 -12.23
N GLU A 21 32.01 15.84 -11.40
CA GLU A 21 31.77 15.35 -10.05
C GLU A 21 32.40 16.27 -9.01
N LEU A 22 31.58 16.71 -8.05
CA LEU A 22 32.07 17.42 -6.87
C LEU A 22 32.99 16.53 -6.03
N SER A 23 33.99 17.15 -5.41
CA SER A 23 34.93 16.51 -4.48
C SER A 23 34.22 15.58 -3.48
N PRO A 24 34.83 14.44 -3.11
CA PRO A 24 34.24 13.46 -2.18
C PRO A 24 33.87 14.03 -0.81
N HIS A 25 34.53 15.11 -0.38
CA HIS A 25 34.32 15.77 0.90
C HIS A 25 33.59 17.10 0.80
N ALA A 26 33.26 17.55 -0.42
CA ALA A 26 32.47 18.76 -0.58
C ALA A 26 31.04 18.46 -0.12
N PRO A 27 30.43 19.34 0.70
CA PRO A 27 29.06 19.16 1.13
C PRO A 27 28.15 19.14 -0.10
N ARG A 28 27.48 18.02 -0.33
CA ARG A 28 26.50 17.86 -1.40
C ARG A 28 25.15 18.21 -0.82
N ILE A 29 24.45 19.13 -1.49
CA ILE A 29 23.06 19.44 -1.21
C ILE A 29 22.22 18.59 -2.13
N THR A 30 21.38 17.73 -1.58
CA THR A 30 20.38 16.99 -2.34
C THR A 30 19.02 17.57 -2.03
N LEU A 31 18.29 17.89 -3.10
CA LEU A 31 16.95 18.42 -3.03
C LEU A 31 15.97 17.25 -3.19
N LEU A 32 15.11 17.08 -2.20
CA LEU A 32 14.00 16.14 -2.24
C LEU A 32 12.71 16.93 -2.15
N LYS A 33 11.77 16.70 -3.07
CA LYS A 33 10.45 17.33 -3.06
C LYS A 33 9.41 16.33 -2.54
N ILE A 34 8.61 16.75 -1.57
CA ILE A 34 7.51 16.00 -0.99
C ILE A 34 6.24 16.86 -0.95
N ASP A 35 5.09 16.24 -0.67
CA ASP A 35 3.85 17.00 -0.50
C ASP A 35 3.85 17.82 0.80
N PRO A 36 3.44 19.10 0.77
CA PRO A 36 3.46 20.00 1.93
C PRO A 36 2.69 19.47 3.15
N GLU A 37 1.59 18.74 2.91
CA GLU A 37 0.76 18.15 3.97
C GLU A 37 1.52 17.12 4.82
N LYS A 38 2.59 16.53 4.28
CA LYS A 38 3.38 15.46 4.93
C LYS A 38 4.60 15.99 5.67
N ILE A 39 4.93 17.29 5.54
CA ILE A 39 6.04 17.92 6.26
C ILE A 39 5.87 17.71 7.78
N GLY A 40 4.65 17.82 8.29
CA GLY A 40 4.34 17.61 9.70
C GLY A 40 4.69 16.21 10.21
N LEU A 41 4.55 15.17 9.36
CA LEU A 41 4.92 13.79 9.69
C LEU A 41 6.44 13.61 9.75
N VAL A 42 7.17 14.22 8.80
CA VAL A 42 8.64 14.14 8.73
C VAL A 42 9.30 14.84 9.91
N ILE A 43 8.77 16.00 10.32
CA ILE A 43 9.25 16.73 11.50
C ILE A 43 8.86 15.96 12.79
N GLY A 44 7.64 15.43 12.83
CA GLY A 44 7.05 14.76 13.99
C GLY A 44 6.69 15.73 15.13
N PRO A 45 6.05 15.26 16.21
CA PRO A 45 5.59 16.11 17.30
C PRO A 45 6.78 16.82 17.98
N GLY A 46 6.87 18.14 17.78
CA GLY A 46 7.93 18.99 18.33
C GLY A 46 9.31 18.77 17.70
N GLY A 47 9.40 18.24 16.47
CA GLY A 47 10.67 18.02 15.79
C GLY A 47 11.45 16.80 16.27
N LYS A 48 10.81 15.87 16.99
CA LYS A 48 11.49 14.67 17.52
C LYS A 48 11.98 13.74 16.42
N THR A 49 11.19 13.53 15.36
CA THR A 49 11.56 12.63 14.26
C THR A 49 12.75 13.18 13.49
N ILE A 50 12.71 14.45 13.10
CA ILE A 50 13.82 15.07 12.36
C ILE A 50 15.11 15.16 13.20
N ARG A 51 15.00 15.43 14.51
CA ARG A 51 16.16 15.40 15.42
C ARG A 51 16.79 14.01 15.52
N LYS A 52 15.97 12.96 15.63
CA LYS A 52 16.44 11.57 15.65
C LYS A 52 17.19 11.22 14.36
N ILE A 53 16.66 11.62 13.20
CA ILE A 53 17.32 11.38 11.90
C ILE A 53 18.66 12.13 11.84
N ILE A 54 18.71 13.38 12.28
CA ILE A 54 19.95 14.18 12.32
C ILE A 54 20.98 13.53 13.25
N GLU A 55 20.56 13.01 14.40
CA GLU A 55 21.43 12.34 15.38
C GLU A 55 22.01 11.02 14.84
N GLU A 56 21.19 10.21 14.17
CA GLU A 56 21.63 8.92 13.61
C GLU A 56 22.48 9.06 12.33
N THR A 57 22.18 10.04 11.49
CA THR A 57 22.83 10.19 10.18
C THR A 57 23.95 11.24 10.16
N GLY A 58 23.92 12.19 11.11
CA GLY A 58 24.87 13.31 11.19
C GLY A 58 24.71 14.33 10.06
N VAL A 59 23.57 14.36 9.36
CA VAL A 59 23.31 15.28 8.25
C VAL A 59 22.61 16.55 8.72
N LYS A 60 22.76 17.65 7.97
CA LYS A 60 21.93 18.84 8.16
C LYS A 60 20.72 18.73 7.23
N ILE A 61 19.53 18.78 7.80
CA ILE A 61 18.26 18.74 7.06
C ILE A 61 17.58 20.09 7.28
N ASP A 62 17.25 20.76 6.18
CA ASP A 62 16.39 21.95 6.17
C ASP A 62 15.10 21.60 5.44
N VAL A 63 13.96 22.11 5.92
CA VAL A 63 12.65 21.81 5.36
C VAL A 63 11.94 23.13 5.10
N GLU A 64 11.62 23.38 3.84
CA GLU A 64 10.82 24.53 3.42
C GLU A 64 9.32 24.21 3.41
N ASP A 65 8.51 25.25 3.60
CA ASP A 65 7.04 25.17 3.65
C ASP A 65 6.40 24.73 2.32
N ASP A 66 7.18 24.76 1.23
CA ASP A 66 6.77 24.35 -0.12
C ASP A 66 6.91 22.83 -0.35
N GLY A 67 7.42 22.08 0.64
CA GLY A 67 7.69 20.64 0.53
C GLY A 67 9.10 20.31 0.06
N THR A 68 9.98 21.29 -0.05
CA THR A 68 11.38 21.08 -0.42
C THR A 68 12.23 20.76 0.81
N ILE A 69 12.84 19.58 0.84
CA ILE A 69 13.78 19.16 1.87
C ILE A 69 15.20 19.22 1.33
N PHE A 70 16.03 20.04 1.97
CA PHE A 70 17.46 20.16 1.68
C PHE A 70 18.27 19.28 2.61
N ILE A 71 18.94 18.28 2.04
CA ILE A 71 19.83 17.39 2.79
C ILE A 71 21.26 17.78 2.45
N ALA A 72 21.95 18.39 3.41
CA ALA A 72 23.36 18.73 3.32
C ALA A 72 24.19 17.72 4.12
N SER A 73 25.09 17.03 3.42
CA SER A 73 26.03 16.10 4.04
C SER A 73 27.43 16.21 3.44
N THR A 74 28.45 16.03 4.28
CA THR A 74 29.86 15.91 3.89
C THR A 74 30.24 14.49 3.45
N ASN A 75 29.32 13.52 3.58
CA ASN A 75 29.52 12.11 3.24
C ASN A 75 28.36 11.58 2.38
N GLY A 76 28.67 10.98 1.23
CA GLY A 76 27.68 10.36 0.35
C GLY A 76 26.85 9.27 1.05
N ALA A 77 27.46 8.46 1.91
CA ALA A 77 26.78 7.36 2.59
C ALA A 77 25.77 7.82 3.65
N SER A 78 26.02 8.97 4.31
CA SER A 78 25.08 9.55 5.26
C SER A 78 23.91 10.23 4.54
N ARG A 79 24.19 10.87 3.40
CA ARG A 79 23.15 11.41 2.52
C ARG A 79 22.20 10.32 2.06
N ASP A 80 22.73 9.21 1.53
CA ASP A 80 21.90 8.15 0.96
C ASP A 80 21.00 7.52 2.03
N ARG A 81 21.54 7.30 3.23
CA ARG A 81 20.74 6.88 4.39
C ARG A 81 19.64 7.88 4.74
N ALA A 82 19.96 9.18 4.83
CA ALA A 82 18.96 10.19 5.15
C ALA A 82 17.84 10.29 4.09
N VAL A 83 18.21 10.19 2.81
CA VAL A 83 17.26 10.14 1.69
C VAL A 83 16.37 8.90 1.80
N GLU A 84 16.93 7.73 2.12
CA GLU A 84 16.19 6.49 2.30
C GLU A 84 15.22 6.56 3.49
N PHE A 85 15.65 7.11 4.63
CA PHE A 85 14.78 7.34 5.79
C PHE A 85 13.63 8.28 5.48
N ILE A 86 13.90 9.42 4.83
CA ILE A 86 12.84 10.37 4.47
C ILE A 86 11.89 9.74 3.46
N ARG A 87 12.42 9.06 2.43
CA ARG A 87 11.59 8.33 1.46
C ARG A 87 10.72 7.29 2.15
N ALA A 88 11.25 6.47 3.07
CA ALA A 88 10.47 5.47 3.79
C ALA A 88 9.33 6.07 4.64
N LEU A 89 9.51 7.30 5.14
CA LEU A 89 8.47 8.02 5.89
C LEU A 89 7.44 8.69 4.98
N THR A 90 7.83 9.08 3.76
CA THR A 90 6.99 9.82 2.82
C THR A 90 6.49 8.98 1.66
N GLU A 91 6.88 7.72 1.57
CA GLU A 91 6.49 6.81 0.50
C GLU A 91 4.99 6.59 0.58
N GLU A 92 4.31 6.90 -0.51
CA GLU A 92 2.89 6.63 -0.60
C GLU A 92 2.67 5.15 -0.93
N PRO A 93 1.64 4.53 -0.33
CA PRO A 93 1.11 3.28 -0.84
C PRO A 93 0.53 3.54 -2.23
N GLU A 94 1.23 3.14 -3.28
CA GLU A 94 0.70 3.20 -4.64
C GLU A 94 -0.23 2.01 -4.91
N ILE A 95 -1.36 2.27 -5.57
CA ILE A 95 -2.29 1.22 -5.99
C ILE A 95 -1.56 0.26 -6.95
N GLY A 96 -1.61 -1.04 -6.66
CA GLY A 96 -0.95 -2.09 -7.43
C GLY A 96 0.49 -2.40 -7.00
N LYS A 97 1.08 -1.63 -6.09
CA LYS A 97 2.40 -1.95 -5.54
C LYS A 97 2.28 -3.01 -4.45
N ILE A 98 3.25 -3.92 -4.43
CA ILE A 98 3.34 -5.01 -3.46
C ILE A 98 4.23 -4.53 -2.32
N TYR A 99 3.71 -4.62 -1.10
CA TYR A 99 4.41 -4.31 0.13
C TYR A 99 4.51 -5.56 1.01
N THR A 100 5.60 -5.69 1.75
CA THR A 100 5.72 -6.67 2.83
C THR A 100 5.30 -5.96 4.11
N GLY A 101 4.21 -6.40 4.72
CA GLY A 101 3.65 -5.76 5.89
C GLY A 101 3.46 -6.72 7.06
N LYS A 102 3.46 -6.17 8.28
CA LYS A 102 3.34 -6.94 9.52
C LYS A 102 1.92 -6.89 10.06
N VAL A 103 1.37 -8.04 10.42
CA VAL A 103 0.01 -8.13 10.98
C VAL A 103 -0.02 -7.56 12.40
N LYS A 104 -0.70 -6.43 12.61
CA LYS A 104 -0.91 -5.85 13.95
C LYS A 104 -2.07 -6.50 14.69
N ARG A 105 -3.16 -6.79 13.98
CA ARG A 105 -4.40 -7.30 14.58
C ARG A 105 -5.17 -8.16 13.59
N VAL A 106 -5.79 -9.21 14.09
CA VAL A 106 -6.67 -10.10 13.32
C VAL A 106 -8.08 -10.00 13.87
N THR A 107 -9.09 -9.93 13.00
CA THR A 107 -10.52 -9.92 13.33
C THR A 107 -11.25 -10.99 12.51
N ASP A 108 -12.50 -11.30 12.84
CA ASP A 108 -13.25 -12.36 12.15
C ASP A 108 -13.52 -12.08 10.67
N PHE A 109 -13.53 -10.80 10.27
CA PHE A 109 -13.75 -10.36 8.89
C PHE A 109 -12.46 -10.06 8.11
N GLY A 110 -11.29 -10.06 8.76
CA GLY A 110 -10.04 -9.69 8.09
C GLY A 110 -8.82 -9.52 9.00
N ALA A 111 -7.75 -8.99 8.45
CA ALA A 111 -6.51 -8.70 9.17
C ALA A 111 -6.01 -7.28 8.88
N PHE A 112 -5.53 -6.61 9.93
CA PHE A 112 -4.88 -5.30 9.84
C PHE A 112 -3.38 -5.51 9.69
N VAL A 113 -2.85 -5.05 8.57
CA VAL A 113 -1.45 -5.19 8.18
C VAL A 113 -0.84 -3.79 8.10
N GLU A 114 0.23 -3.57 8.84
CA GLU A 114 1.04 -2.36 8.73
C GLU A 114 1.99 -2.52 7.54
N ILE A 115 1.81 -1.69 6.52
CA ILE A 115 2.67 -1.67 5.32
C ILE A 115 3.76 -0.61 5.43
N LEU A 116 3.45 0.51 6.10
CA LEU A 116 4.31 1.67 6.28
C LEU A 116 4.05 2.25 7.69
N PRO A 117 5.03 2.90 8.31
CA PRO A 117 4.89 3.44 9.67
C PRO A 117 3.73 4.45 9.74
N GLY A 118 2.72 4.13 10.56
CA GLY A 118 1.50 4.95 10.68
C GLY A 118 0.44 4.70 9.61
N ARG A 119 0.65 3.71 8.75
CA ARG A 119 -0.26 3.32 7.67
C ARG A 119 -0.67 1.86 7.78
N ASP A 120 -1.90 1.66 8.24
CA ASP A 120 -2.50 0.34 8.38
C ASP A 120 -3.46 0.09 7.21
N GLY A 121 -3.39 -1.12 6.64
CA GLY A 121 -4.33 -1.58 5.63
C GLY A 121 -5.14 -2.78 6.11
N LEU A 122 -6.36 -2.92 5.58
CA LEU A 122 -7.27 -4.02 5.88
C LEU A 122 -7.22 -5.04 4.75
N VAL A 123 -6.90 -6.29 5.09
CA VAL A 123 -7.08 -7.45 4.21
C VAL A 123 -8.40 -8.12 4.58
N HIS A 124 -9.34 -8.19 3.65
CA HIS A 124 -10.61 -8.92 3.86
C HIS A 124 -10.38 -10.44 3.82
N VAL A 125 -11.18 -11.22 4.56
CA VAL A 125 -11.02 -12.69 4.64
C VAL A 125 -11.08 -13.39 3.27
N SER A 126 -11.80 -12.81 2.30
CA SER A 126 -11.89 -13.32 0.92
C SER A 126 -10.67 -13.02 0.06
N GLN A 127 -9.80 -12.10 0.48
CA GLN A 127 -8.59 -11.67 -0.23
C GLN A 127 -7.31 -12.20 0.43
N LEU A 128 -7.48 -13.07 1.43
CA LEU A 128 -6.42 -13.56 2.29
C LEU A 128 -5.79 -14.87 1.76
N ALA A 129 -6.58 -15.67 1.05
CA ALA A 129 -6.16 -16.87 0.33
C ALA A 129 -7.07 -17.10 -0.89
N ASP A 130 -6.62 -17.95 -1.82
CA ASP A 130 -7.36 -18.43 -2.99
C ASP A 130 -8.53 -19.37 -2.64
N TYR A 131 -8.52 -19.94 -1.43
CA TYR A 131 -9.58 -20.78 -0.89
C TYR A 131 -10.45 -20.05 0.14
N ARG A 132 -11.68 -20.56 0.34
CA ARG A 132 -12.61 -20.01 1.34
C ARG A 132 -12.09 -20.29 2.74
N VAL A 133 -11.59 -19.26 3.40
CA VAL A 133 -11.15 -19.33 4.79
C VAL A 133 -12.34 -19.08 5.73
N PRO A 134 -12.61 -19.96 6.71
CA PRO A 134 -13.70 -19.73 7.68
C PRO A 134 -13.34 -18.64 8.70
N LYS A 135 -12.06 -18.50 9.08
CA LYS A 135 -11.57 -17.46 10.00
C LYS A 135 -10.18 -16.96 9.57
N ALA A 136 -9.98 -15.65 9.55
CA ALA A 136 -8.67 -15.06 9.24
C ALA A 136 -7.56 -15.54 10.19
N SER A 137 -7.91 -15.83 11.45
CA SER A 137 -6.99 -16.33 12.50
C SER A 137 -6.32 -17.68 12.18
N ASP A 138 -6.89 -18.45 11.26
CA ASP A 138 -6.34 -19.76 10.87
C ASP A 138 -5.20 -19.62 9.85
N VAL A 139 -5.12 -18.47 9.15
CA VAL A 139 -4.17 -18.24 8.05
C VAL A 139 -3.13 -17.17 8.40
N VAL A 140 -3.49 -16.19 9.23
CA VAL A 140 -2.57 -15.13 9.67
C VAL A 140 -2.59 -14.99 11.17
N LYS A 141 -1.41 -14.79 11.75
CA LYS A 141 -1.22 -14.54 13.18
C LYS A 141 -0.73 -13.12 13.41
N VAL A 142 -1.00 -12.59 14.60
CA VAL A 142 -0.44 -11.30 15.00
C VAL A 142 1.08 -11.39 15.01
N GLY A 143 1.73 -10.44 14.35
CA GLY A 143 3.18 -10.36 14.21
C GLY A 143 3.75 -11.05 12.98
N ASP A 144 2.93 -11.71 12.17
CA ASP A 144 3.36 -12.37 10.93
C ASP A 144 3.66 -11.35 9.83
N GLU A 145 4.63 -11.65 8.97
CA GLU A 145 5.01 -10.82 7.83
C GLU A 145 4.42 -11.40 6.54
N ILE A 146 3.50 -10.66 5.92
CA ILE A 146 2.79 -11.09 4.72
C ILE A 146 2.98 -10.09 3.58
N MET A 147 3.13 -10.61 2.37
CA MET A 147 3.14 -9.80 1.16
C MET A 147 1.71 -9.47 0.74
N VAL A 148 1.44 -8.19 0.54
CA VAL A 148 0.11 -7.64 0.25
C VAL A 148 0.21 -6.60 -0.85
N MET A 149 -0.78 -6.56 -1.73
CA MET A 149 -0.90 -5.53 -2.76
C MET A 149 -1.99 -4.54 -2.39
N VAL A 150 -1.73 -3.25 -2.61
CA VAL A 150 -2.73 -2.19 -2.44
C VAL A 150 -3.73 -2.26 -3.60
N ILE A 151 -5.00 -2.50 -3.28
CA ILE A 151 -6.07 -2.62 -4.28
C ILE A 151 -6.91 -1.36 -4.40
N ASP A 152 -7.09 -0.64 -3.29
CA ASP A 152 -7.90 0.57 -3.24
C ASP A 152 -7.49 1.43 -2.06
N ILE A 153 -7.60 2.74 -2.20
CA ILE A 153 -7.37 3.70 -1.11
C ILE A 153 -8.63 4.56 -1.04
N ASP A 154 -9.30 4.51 0.11
CA ASP A 154 -10.52 5.28 0.36
C ASP A 154 -10.18 6.72 0.79
N GLU A 155 -11.14 7.64 0.67
CA GLU A 155 -10.97 9.07 1.03
C GLU A 155 -10.67 9.26 2.53
N ASP A 156 -11.15 8.33 3.37
CA ASP A 156 -10.83 8.22 4.80
C ASP A 156 -9.40 7.71 5.08
N ASN A 157 -8.53 7.65 4.06
CA ASN A 157 -7.19 7.14 4.21
C ASN A 157 -7.17 5.64 4.64
N LYS A 158 -8.22 4.87 4.30
CA LYS A 158 -8.30 3.43 4.57
C LYS A 158 -7.79 2.66 3.37
N ILE A 159 -6.76 1.84 3.58
CA ILE A 159 -6.13 1.08 2.51
C ILE A 159 -6.74 -0.32 2.48
N ARG A 160 -7.31 -0.71 1.34
CA ARG A 160 -7.71 -2.09 1.09
C ARG A 160 -6.52 -2.83 0.52
N LEU A 161 -6.22 -3.98 1.10
CA LEU A 161 -5.10 -4.83 0.74
C LEU A 161 -5.61 -6.20 0.28
N SER A 162 -4.92 -6.79 -0.69
CA SER A 162 -5.16 -8.17 -1.11
C SER A 162 -3.87 -8.96 -1.12
N ARG A 163 -3.89 -10.13 -0.47
CA ARG A 163 -2.82 -11.14 -0.54
C ARG A 163 -3.02 -12.04 -1.77
N GLN A 164 -4.27 -12.31 -2.16
CA GLN A 164 -4.58 -13.08 -3.37
C GLN A 164 -4.04 -12.42 -4.64
N ALA A 165 -4.10 -11.08 -4.72
CA ALA A 165 -3.56 -10.35 -5.88
C ALA A 165 -2.05 -10.58 -6.08
N VAL A 166 -1.30 -10.77 -4.98
CA VAL A 166 0.14 -11.09 -5.02
C VAL A 166 0.37 -12.53 -5.48
N LEU A 167 -0.42 -13.47 -4.97
CA LEU A 167 -0.29 -14.91 -5.27
C LEU A 167 -0.68 -15.24 -6.72
N GLU A 168 -1.70 -14.57 -7.26
CA GLU A 168 -2.21 -14.83 -8.61
C GLU A 168 -1.77 -13.81 -9.67
N GLY A 169 -0.94 -12.82 -9.29
CA GLY A 169 -0.46 -11.78 -10.19
C GLY A 169 -1.57 -10.92 -10.80
N TRP A 170 -2.64 -10.67 -10.05
CA TRP A 170 -3.75 -9.86 -10.54
C TRP A 170 -3.42 -8.37 -10.53
N THR A 171 -3.94 -7.64 -11.51
CA THR A 171 -3.95 -6.17 -11.48
C THR A 171 -4.92 -5.66 -10.41
N ALA A 172 -4.61 -4.50 -9.82
CA ALA A 172 -5.40 -3.89 -8.75
C ALA A 172 -6.89 -3.74 -9.10
N GLU A 173 -7.21 -3.45 -10.37
CA GLU A 173 -8.59 -3.36 -10.88
C GLU A 173 -9.35 -4.68 -10.80
N LYS A 174 -8.71 -5.80 -11.17
CA LYS A 174 -9.31 -7.13 -11.15
C LYS A 174 -9.55 -7.61 -9.71
N ALA A 175 -8.61 -7.30 -8.82
CA ALA A 175 -8.76 -7.59 -7.40
C ALA A 175 -9.89 -6.76 -6.75
N ARG A 176 -10.03 -5.48 -7.13
CA ARG A 176 -11.15 -4.63 -6.69
C ARG A 176 -12.51 -5.13 -7.19
N GLU A 177 -12.59 -5.65 -8.42
CA GLU A 177 -13.83 -6.24 -8.95
C GLU A 177 -14.21 -7.52 -8.18
N MET A 178 -13.22 -8.38 -7.88
CA MET A 178 -13.44 -9.63 -7.13
C MET A 178 -13.85 -9.38 -5.68
N ASP A 179 -13.37 -8.30 -5.06
CA ASP A 179 -13.79 -7.88 -3.72
C ASP A 179 -15.22 -7.32 -3.70
N ARG A 180 -15.61 -6.52 -4.71
CA ARG A 180 -16.97 -5.96 -4.83
C ARG A 180 -18.03 -6.99 -5.21
N LYS A 181 -17.65 -8.08 -5.89
CA LYS A 181 -18.62 -9.11 -6.28
C LYS A 181 -18.88 -10.02 -5.07
N PRO A 182 -20.08 -10.01 -4.47
CA PRO A 182 -20.42 -11.04 -3.50
C PRO A 182 -20.26 -12.42 -4.17
N PRO A 183 -19.90 -13.46 -3.41
CA PRO A 183 -19.75 -14.79 -3.97
C PRO A 183 -21.05 -15.11 -4.70
N ARG A 184 -20.94 -15.48 -5.99
CA ARG A 184 -22.07 -15.87 -6.83
C ARG A 184 -23.02 -16.70 -5.98
N ALA A 185 -24.19 -16.14 -5.68
CA ALA A 185 -25.27 -16.87 -5.04
C ALA A 185 -25.39 -18.20 -5.78
N GLY A 186 -25.26 -19.29 -5.02
CA GLY A 186 -25.02 -20.61 -5.56
C GLY A 186 -25.94 -20.92 -6.73
N ARG A 187 -25.34 -21.14 -7.91
CA ARG A 187 -25.97 -21.97 -8.92
C ARG A 187 -25.90 -23.41 -8.41
N GLY A 188 -26.76 -23.72 -7.45
CA GLY A 188 -26.96 -25.09 -6.99
C GLY A 188 -27.42 -25.93 -8.18
N PRO A 189 -26.75 -27.03 -8.53
CA PRO A 189 -27.28 -27.98 -9.49
C PRO A 189 -28.31 -28.82 -8.75
N GLY A 190 -29.60 -28.45 -8.81
CA GLY A 190 -30.57 -29.20 -8.01
C GLY A 190 -32.01 -28.71 -8.01
N GLY A 191 -32.52 -28.23 -9.15
CA GLY A 191 -33.96 -28.18 -9.34
C GLY A 191 -34.52 -29.60 -9.50
N VAL A 192 -34.64 -30.36 -8.40
CA VAL A 192 -35.40 -31.61 -8.41
C VAL A 192 -36.85 -31.22 -8.62
N ARG A 193 -37.29 -31.29 -9.89
CA ARG A 193 -38.70 -31.26 -10.25
C ARG A 193 -39.39 -32.41 -9.51
N ARG A 194 -40.06 -32.09 -8.41
CA ARG A 194 -41.04 -33.00 -7.79
C ARG A 194 -42.01 -33.43 -8.91
N PRO A 195 -42.21 -34.73 -9.17
CA PRO A 195 -43.27 -35.14 -10.07
C PRO A 195 -44.61 -34.74 -9.46
N PRO A 196 -45.61 -34.34 -10.28
CA PRO A 196 -46.92 -33.99 -9.77
C PRO A 196 -47.53 -35.20 -9.06
N ARG A 197 -48.02 -34.98 -7.83
CA ARG A 197 -48.76 -35.97 -7.06
C ARG A 197 -49.95 -36.46 -7.90
N ARG A 198 -50.02 -37.76 -8.15
CA ARG A 198 -51.20 -38.44 -8.72
C ARG A 198 -52.43 -38.01 -7.92
N ALA A 199 -53.43 -37.48 -8.63
CA ALA A 199 -54.76 -37.25 -8.10
C ALA A 199 -55.31 -38.56 -7.53
N GLY A 200 -55.76 -38.53 -6.27
CA GLY A 200 -56.51 -39.63 -5.67
C GLY A 200 -57.85 -39.84 -6.41
N PRO A 201 -58.44 -41.04 -6.31
CA PRO A 201 -59.68 -41.33 -7.02
C PRO A 201 -60.84 -40.46 -6.50
N PRO A 202 -61.83 -40.12 -7.36
CA PRO A 202 -62.94 -39.26 -6.99
C PRO A 202 -63.82 -39.93 -5.92
N ARG A 203 -64.18 -39.16 -4.89
CA ARG A 203 -65.21 -39.54 -3.91
C ARG A 203 -66.56 -39.65 -4.63
N ARG A 204 -67.21 -40.80 -4.54
CA ARG A 204 -68.60 -40.98 -4.99
C ARG A 204 -69.55 -40.15 -4.11
N PRO A 205 -70.56 -39.49 -4.69
CA PRO A 205 -71.58 -38.80 -3.90
C PRO A 205 -72.71 -39.77 -3.51
N GLY A 206 -73.08 -39.73 -2.23
CA GLY A 206 -74.46 -39.79 -1.71
C GLY A 206 -75.29 -41.07 -1.90
N ARG A 207 -75.63 -41.71 -0.77
CA ARG A 207 -76.98 -42.24 -0.56
C ARG A 207 -77.29 -42.38 0.94
N SER A 208 -78.03 -41.41 1.48
CA SER A 208 -79.08 -41.68 2.48
C SER A 208 -80.38 -41.94 1.71
N PRO A 209 -81.52 -42.34 2.31
CA PRO A 209 -81.77 -42.80 3.68
C PRO A 209 -82.56 -44.14 3.71
N ARG A 210 -82.83 -44.70 4.90
CA ARG A 210 -84.19 -45.16 5.24
C ARG A 210 -84.33 -45.48 6.72
N ASP A 211 -85.45 -44.98 7.23
CA ASP A 211 -86.13 -45.28 8.47
C ASP A 211 -86.39 -46.78 8.64
N GLU A 212 -86.22 -47.29 9.86
CA GLU A 212 -87.27 -47.91 10.68
C GLU A 212 -86.79 -48.10 12.13
#